data_AF-A0A932DZL3-F1
#
_entry.id   AF-A0A932DZL3-F1
#
_cell.length_a   1.000
_cell.length_b   1.000
_cell.length_c   1.000
_cell.angle_alpha   90.00
_cell.angle_beta   90.00
_cell.angle_gamma   90.00
#
_symmetry.space_group_name_H-M   'P 1'
#
loop_
_entity.id
_entity.type
_entity.pdbx_description
1 polymer ?
#
loop_
_entity_poly.entity_id
_entity_poly.type
_entity_poly.pdbx_seq_one_letter_code
_entity_poly.pdbx_strand_id
1 'polypeptide(L)'
;MFKRLLISAGVCCLLNLLFAFKPVYAVFYKLSAEQIKEAIEYGQKNKTIDMATFSKQWTVSLGKGKGSAAIFTPYHNVAYKAKKSAVERKEFTNKEVAEALEIGDALTFSVTVYGEEYDFAMYYSAKIYQKDAIIQPSFEFVPEIADASEFWPNSPANTARLVFKFPIKDIDLNAPVTLVIVPPGTDEIPFDFDLGKIK
;
A
#
# COMPACT_ATOMS: atom_id res chain seq x y z
N MET A 1 52.58 47.11 6.78
CA MET A 1 52.01 46.62 8.04
C MET A 1 50.55 46.24 7.77
N PHE A 2 50.23 44.95 7.92
CA PHE A 2 48.90 44.34 8.11
C PHE A 2 47.63 45.08 7.65
N LYS A 3 46.93 44.48 6.67
CA LYS A 3 45.72 43.67 6.96
C LYS A 3 45.28 42.89 5.71
N ARG A 4 45.76 41.65 5.63
CA ARG A 4 45.02 40.52 5.06
C ARG A 4 43.92 40.17 6.08
N LEU A 5 42.68 40.00 5.63
CA LEU A 5 41.77 38.91 6.01
C LEU A 5 40.38 39.24 5.45
N LEU A 6 39.60 38.18 5.16
CA LEU A 6 38.16 38.17 4.86
C LEU A 6 37.74 38.25 3.40
N ILE A 7 38.23 37.34 2.55
CA ILE A 7 37.35 36.73 1.53
C ILE A 7 37.75 35.25 1.35
N SER A 8 37.52 34.42 2.38
CA SER A 8 37.62 32.95 2.27
C SER A 8 36.47 32.25 2.98
N ALA A 9 35.30 32.88 3.01
CA ALA A 9 34.08 32.33 3.61
C ALA A 9 32.99 32.01 2.57
N GLY A 10 33.34 31.99 1.27
CA GLY A 10 32.38 31.73 0.18
C GLY A 10 32.31 30.29 -0.32
N VAL A 11 33.28 29.44 0.04
CA VAL A 11 33.42 28.09 -0.56
C VAL A 11 32.89 26.97 0.34
N CYS A 12 32.68 27.21 1.65
CA CYS A 12 32.22 26.17 2.57
C CYS A 12 30.69 25.99 2.65
N CYS A 13 29.88 26.92 2.10
CA CYS A 13 28.42 26.81 2.15
C CYS A 13 27.81 25.99 1.00
N LEU A 14 28.56 25.69 -0.07
CA LEU A 14 28.06 24.90 -1.20
C LEU A 14 28.24 23.39 -1.02
N LEU A 15 29.03 22.94 -0.05
CA LEU A 15 29.32 21.51 0.18
C LEU A 15 28.38 20.81 1.18
N ASN A 16 27.50 21.56 1.85
CA ASN A 16 26.53 21.00 2.82
C ASN A 16 25.10 20.84 2.25
N LEU A 17 24.92 20.95 0.93
CA LEU A 17 23.64 20.65 0.25
C LEU A 17 23.56 19.22 -0.31
N LEU A 18 24.54 18.37 0.01
CA LEU A 18 24.46 16.92 -0.11
C LEU A 18 23.85 16.31 1.16
N PHE A 19 22.87 16.98 1.77
CA PHE A 19 21.98 16.30 2.70
C PHE A 19 21.27 15.21 1.92
N ALA A 20 21.59 13.98 2.28
CA ALA A 20 21.03 12.74 1.79
C ALA A 20 19.54 12.90 1.49
N PHE A 21 19.21 13.09 0.21
CA PHE A 21 17.90 12.72 -0.29
C PHE A 21 17.81 11.22 -0.08
N LYS A 22 17.21 10.82 1.05
CA LYS A 22 16.66 9.47 1.15
C LYS A 22 15.78 9.31 -0.09
N PRO A 23 15.85 8.17 -0.80
CA PRO A 23 14.95 7.93 -1.91
C PRO A 23 13.53 8.19 -1.39
N VAL A 24 12.89 9.22 -1.94
CA VAL A 24 11.48 9.50 -1.70
C VAL A 24 10.78 8.25 -2.21
N TYR A 25 10.18 7.48 -1.31
CA TYR A 25 9.46 6.26 -1.63
C TYR A 25 8.14 6.64 -2.31
N ALA A 26 8.21 7.20 -3.52
CA ALA A 26 7.12 7.05 -4.46
C ALA A 26 6.74 5.57 -4.45
N VAL A 27 5.46 5.23 -4.61
CA VAL A 27 5.07 3.85 -4.95
C VAL A 27 5.78 3.52 -6.26
N PHE A 28 7.01 2.99 -6.16
CA PHE A 28 7.90 2.88 -7.30
C PHE A 28 7.40 1.68 -8.07
N TYR A 29 6.70 1.95 -9.15
CA TYR A 29 6.26 0.92 -10.08
C TYR A 29 7.45 0.11 -10.64
N LYS A 30 8.67 0.67 -10.59
CA LYS A 30 9.93 -0.01 -10.89
C LYS A 30 10.86 0.08 -9.70
N LEU A 31 11.05 -1.04 -9.00
CA LEU A 31 12.03 -1.15 -7.93
C LEU A 31 13.46 -1.25 -8.50
N SER A 32 14.41 -0.63 -7.80
CA SER A 32 15.85 -0.90 -7.99
C SER A 32 16.22 -2.31 -7.50
N ALA A 33 17.37 -2.83 -7.93
CA ALA A 33 17.88 -4.12 -7.47
C ALA A 33 18.07 -4.14 -5.93
N GLU A 34 18.49 -3.03 -5.35
CA GLU A 34 18.65 -2.84 -3.91
C GLU A 34 17.30 -2.91 -3.20
N GLN A 35 16.27 -2.25 -3.73
CA GLN A 35 14.91 -2.30 -3.16
C GLN A 35 14.29 -3.70 -3.28
N ILE A 36 14.53 -4.41 -4.38
CA ILE A 36 14.10 -5.81 -4.55
C ILE A 36 14.74 -6.68 -3.48
N LYS A 37 16.06 -6.55 -3.29
CA LYS A 37 16.78 -7.28 -2.25
C LYS A 37 16.25 -6.94 -0.85
N GLU A 38 16.00 -5.67 -0.57
CA GLU A 38 15.42 -5.22 0.70
C GLU A 38 14.03 -5.83 0.94
N ALA A 39 13.16 -5.86 -0.08
CA ALA A 39 11.85 -6.49 -0.01
C ALA A 39 11.94 -7.98 0.30
N ILE A 40 12.84 -8.71 -0.39
CA ILE A 40 13.08 -10.14 -0.14
C ILE A 40 13.55 -10.36 1.30
N GLU A 41 14.56 -9.62 1.75
CA GLU A 41 15.07 -9.72 3.11
C GLU A 41 14.00 -9.41 4.16
N TYR A 42 13.21 -8.36 3.94
CA TYR A 42 12.09 -8.00 4.79
C TYR A 42 11.09 -9.16 4.90
N GLY A 43 10.70 -9.75 3.77
CA GLY A 43 9.82 -10.91 3.71
C GLY A 43 10.34 -12.10 4.52
N GLN A 44 11.60 -12.48 4.27
CA GLN A 44 12.23 -13.63 4.92
C GLN A 44 12.44 -13.45 6.42
N LYS A 45 12.91 -12.27 6.85
CA LYS A 45 13.13 -11.93 8.27
C LYS A 45 11.82 -11.92 9.06
N ASN A 46 10.73 -11.49 8.43
CA ASN A 46 9.41 -11.36 9.05
C ASN A 46 8.49 -12.56 8.76
N LYS A 47 9.05 -13.75 8.50
CA LYS A 47 8.23 -14.94 8.18
C LYS A 47 7.30 -15.41 9.30
N THR A 48 7.63 -15.13 10.56
CA THR A 48 6.90 -15.61 11.75
C THR A 48 5.86 -14.63 12.29
N ILE A 49 5.92 -13.34 11.94
CA ILE A 49 4.91 -12.36 12.38
C ILE A 49 3.59 -12.59 11.65
N ASP A 50 2.47 -12.17 12.22
CA ASP A 50 1.17 -12.28 11.57
C ASP A 50 1.05 -11.33 10.36
N MET A 51 0.04 -11.54 9.52
CA MET A 51 -0.13 -10.78 8.28
C MET A 51 -0.53 -9.32 8.51
N ALA A 52 -1.27 -9.03 9.59
CA ALA A 52 -1.69 -7.67 9.92
C ALA A 52 -0.49 -6.84 10.36
N THR A 53 0.37 -7.39 11.21
CA THR A 53 1.64 -6.76 11.60
C THR A 53 2.59 -6.63 10.40
N PHE A 54 2.69 -7.68 9.57
CA PHE A 54 3.53 -7.66 8.37
C PHE A 54 3.12 -6.56 7.38
N SER A 55 1.82 -6.41 7.13
CA SER A 55 1.31 -5.48 6.12
C SER A 55 1.03 -4.09 6.68
N LYS A 56 1.31 -3.82 7.97
CA LYS A 56 0.87 -2.61 8.68
C LYS A 56 1.21 -1.30 7.96
N GLN A 57 2.39 -1.18 7.36
CA GLN A 57 2.80 0.05 6.66
C GLN A 57 2.03 0.29 5.34
N TRP A 58 1.35 -0.72 4.83
CA TRP A 58 0.51 -0.66 3.63
C TRP A 58 -0.98 -0.65 3.96
N THR A 59 -1.36 -0.72 5.23
CA THR A 59 -2.75 -0.86 5.66
C THR A 59 -3.19 0.33 6.49
N VAL A 60 -4.29 0.94 6.07
CA VAL A 60 -5.08 1.87 6.89
C VAL A 60 -6.19 1.06 7.56
N SER A 61 -6.29 1.13 8.89
CA SER A 61 -7.35 0.47 9.64
C SER A 61 -8.20 1.48 10.39
N LEU A 62 -9.52 1.31 10.33
CA LEU A 62 -10.49 2.09 11.08
C LEU A 62 -10.73 1.53 12.49
N GLY A 63 -10.00 0.48 12.87
CA GLY A 63 -10.19 -0.26 14.11
C GLY A 63 -10.87 -1.61 13.89
N LYS A 64 -10.90 -2.42 14.96
CA LYS A 64 -11.45 -3.77 14.94
C LYS A 64 -12.94 -3.76 14.54
N GLY A 65 -13.33 -4.59 13.57
CA GLY A 65 -14.72 -4.67 13.09
C GLY A 65 -15.22 -3.46 12.30
N LYS A 66 -14.39 -2.45 12.03
CA LYS A 66 -14.77 -1.22 11.32
C LYS A 66 -14.26 -1.17 9.88
N GLY A 67 -13.40 -2.11 9.52
CA GLY A 67 -12.82 -2.23 8.20
C GLY A 67 -11.37 -1.74 8.11
N SER A 68 -10.75 -2.11 7.00
CA SER A 68 -9.38 -1.77 6.67
C SER A 68 -9.18 -1.77 5.16
N ALA A 69 -8.21 -1.00 4.69
CA ALA A 69 -7.79 -1.00 3.30
C ALA A 69 -6.28 -1.18 3.25
N ALA A 70 -5.82 -2.09 2.39
CA ALA A 70 -4.41 -2.33 2.13
C ALA A 70 -4.08 -2.03 0.67
N ILE A 71 -2.97 -1.32 0.45
CA ILE A 71 -2.46 -1.04 -0.88
C ILE A 71 -1.39 -2.05 -1.28
N PHE A 72 -1.44 -2.53 -2.52
CA PHE A 72 -0.47 -3.48 -3.05
C PHE A 72 0.55 -2.74 -3.91
N THR A 73 1.80 -2.74 -3.47
CA THR A 73 2.94 -2.17 -4.20
C THR A 73 3.84 -3.29 -4.71
N PRO A 74 4.72 -3.03 -5.69
CA PRO A 74 5.72 -4.02 -6.10
C PRO A 74 6.56 -4.51 -4.91
N TYR A 75 6.96 -3.60 -4.02
CA TYR A 75 7.75 -3.96 -2.84
C TYR A 75 6.95 -4.91 -1.94
N HIS A 76 5.71 -4.55 -1.61
CA HIS A 76 4.84 -5.39 -0.77
C HIS A 76 4.67 -6.78 -1.39
N ASN A 77 4.43 -6.87 -2.70
CA ASN A 77 4.23 -8.15 -3.38
C ASN A 77 5.49 -9.02 -3.34
N VAL A 78 6.66 -8.46 -3.67
CA VAL A 78 7.95 -9.17 -3.56
C VAL A 78 8.21 -9.63 -2.13
N ALA A 79 7.98 -8.76 -1.14
CA ALA A 79 8.17 -9.08 0.27
C ALA A 79 7.21 -10.18 0.75
N TYR A 80 5.94 -10.11 0.36
CA TYR A 80 4.92 -11.10 0.69
C TYR A 80 5.25 -12.47 0.09
N LYS A 81 5.66 -12.52 -1.17
CA LYS A 81 6.07 -13.76 -1.84
C LYS A 81 7.34 -14.35 -1.22
N ALA A 82 8.34 -13.52 -0.91
CA ALA A 82 9.55 -13.95 -0.20
C ALA A 82 9.23 -14.52 1.19
N LYS A 83 8.31 -13.88 1.93
CA LYS A 83 7.79 -14.40 3.20
C LYS A 83 7.15 -15.78 3.02
N LYS A 84 6.27 -15.94 2.02
CA LYS A 84 5.60 -17.21 1.73
C LYS A 84 6.62 -18.32 1.43
N SER A 85 7.59 -18.08 0.54
CA SER A 85 8.65 -19.06 0.24
C SER A 85 9.46 -19.42 1.48
N ALA A 86 9.77 -18.44 2.35
CA ALA A 86 10.50 -18.69 3.59
C ALA A 86 9.72 -19.53 4.62
N VAL A 87 8.39 -19.37 4.70
CA VAL A 87 7.50 -20.22 5.50
C VAL A 87 7.47 -21.63 4.93
N GLU A 88 7.37 -21.76 3.61
CA GLU A 88 7.36 -23.04 2.88
C GLU A 88 8.72 -23.71 2.78
N ARG A 89 9.79 -23.07 3.28
CA ARG A 89 11.19 -23.53 3.20
C ARG A 89 11.65 -23.78 1.76
N LYS A 90 11.17 -22.95 0.82
CA LYS A 90 11.57 -22.94 -0.59
C LYS A 90 12.46 -21.74 -0.89
N GLU A 91 13.28 -21.88 -1.92
CA GLU A 91 13.98 -20.75 -2.51
C GLU A 91 12.97 -19.83 -3.20
N PHE A 92 13.18 -18.52 -3.11
CA PHE A 92 12.42 -17.53 -3.88
C PHE A 92 13.26 -17.14 -5.10
N THR A 93 12.94 -17.75 -6.22
CA THR A 93 13.76 -17.73 -7.44
C THR A 93 13.66 -16.40 -8.19
N ASN A 94 14.63 -16.10 -9.05
CA ASN A 94 14.59 -14.90 -9.90
C ASN A 94 13.34 -14.83 -10.80
N LYS A 95 12.81 -15.99 -11.24
CA LYS A 95 11.57 -16.06 -12.02
C LYS A 95 10.38 -15.60 -11.19
N GLU A 96 10.25 -16.08 -9.95
CA GLU A 96 9.16 -15.69 -9.06
C GLU A 96 9.30 -14.24 -8.59
N VAL A 97 10.53 -13.71 -8.48
CA VAL A 97 10.77 -12.27 -8.25
C VAL A 97 10.25 -11.44 -9.43
N ALA A 98 10.56 -11.85 -10.67
CA ALA A 98 10.06 -11.16 -11.86
C ALA A 98 8.52 -11.20 -11.91
N GLU A 99 7.90 -12.35 -11.65
CA GLU A 99 6.44 -12.49 -11.56
C GLU A 99 5.84 -11.63 -10.44
N ALA A 100 6.53 -11.47 -9.30
CA ALA A 100 6.07 -10.61 -8.21
C ALA A 100 6.17 -9.10 -8.54
N LEU A 101 7.04 -8.72 -9.48
CA LEU A 101 7.17 -7.33 -9.95
C LEU A 101 6.11 -6.98 -11.01
N GLU A 102 5.51 -7.98 -11.66
CA GLU A 102 4.43 -7.80 -12.63
C GLU A 102 3.10 -7.47 -11.94
N ILE A 103 2.94 -6.22 -11.49
CA ILE A 103 1.70 -5.75 -10.86
C ILE A 103 0.68 -5.11 -11.83
N GLY A 104 1.05 -4.96 -13.11
CA GLY A 104 0.20 -4.37 -14.15
C GLY A 104 -0.07 -2.88 -13.95
N ASP A 105 -0.64 -2.19 -14.94
CA ASP A 105 -0.73 -0.71 -14.94
C ASP A 105 -1.82 -0.13 -14.03
N ALA A 106 -2.07 -0.76 -12.88
CA ALA A 106 -3.12 -0.39 -11.94
C ALA A 106 -2.67 -0.43 -10.47
N LEU A 107 -3.06 0.59 -9.71
CA LEU A 107 -2.92 0.67 -8.27
C LEU A 107 -4.01 -0.17 -7.62
N THR A 108 -3.62 -1.22 -6.90
CA THR A 108 -4.56 -2.21 -6.36
C THR A 108 -4.76 -1.98 -4.87
N PHE A 109 -6.03 -1.91 -4.44
CA PHE A 109 -6.44 -1.89 -3.05
C PHE A 109 -7.22 -3.15 -2.72
N SER A 110 -6.91 -3.78 -1.59
CA SER A 110 -7.79 -4.78 -0.97
C SER A 110 -8.43 -4.19 0.26
N VAL A 111 -9.74 -4.30 0.35
CA VAL A 111 -10.53 -3.66 1.40
C VAL A 111 -11.28 -4.73 2.16
N THR A 112 -11.16 -4.75 3.48
CA THR A 112 -12.01 -5.55 4.35
C THR A 112 -13.15 -4.67 4.87
N VAL A 113 -14.37 -5.12 4.61
CA VAL A 113 -15.61 -4.50 5.09
C VAL A 113 -16.37 -5.49 5.97
N TYR A 114 -17.29 -4.97 6.77
CA TYR A 114 -18.10 -5.72 7.73
C TYR A 114 -19.57 -5.34 7.56
N GLY A 115 -20.47 -6.29 7.80
CA GLY A 115 -21.90 -6.11 7.64
C GLY A 115 -22.70 -7.17 8.39
N GLU A 116 -24.02 -6.96 8.48
CA GLU A 116 -24.92 -7.90 9.15
C GLU A 116 -25.47 -8.97 8.21
N GLU A 117 -25.81 -8.60 6.98
CA GLU A 117 -26.33 -9.52 5.97
C GLU A 117 -25.20 -10.28 5.28
N TYR A 118 -25.47 -11.47 4.75
CA TYR A 118 -24.45 -12.28 4.08
C TYR A 118 -24.11 -11.77 2.68
N ASP A 119 -24.98 -11.00 2.04
CA ASP A 119 -24.81 -10.48 0.68
C ASP A 119 -24.46 -8.97 0.64
N PHE A 120 -24.23 -8.36 1.81
CA PHE A 120 -24.07 -6.91 1.94
C PHE A 120 -22.99 -6.31 1.02
N ALA A 121 -21.94 -7.08 0.73
CA ALA A 121 -20.74 -6.63 0.05
C ALA A 121 -20.94 -6.36 -1.46
N MET A 122 -21.93 -7.00 -2.10
CA MET A 122 -22.12 -6.91 -3.56
C MET A 122 -22.54 -5.51 -4.04
N TYR A 123 -22.97 -4.66 -3.12
CA TYR A 123 -23.47 -3.31 -3.41
C TYR A 123 -22.43 -2.21 -3.13
N TYR A 124 -21.22 -2.59 -2.71
CA TYR A 124 -20.15 -1.65 -2.43
C TYR A 124 -19.48 -1.21 -3.72
N SER A 125 -19.15 0.07 -3.81
CA SER A 125 -18.29 0.62 -4.86
C SER A 125 -17.11 1.39 -4.25
N ALA A 126 -16.18 1.81 -5.09
CA ALA A 126 -15.03 2.59 -4.64
C ALA A 126 -14.68 3.72 -5.61
N LYS A 127 -14.01 4.74 -5.09
CA LYS A 127 -13.38 5.82 -5.85
C LYS A 127 -12.14 6.32 -5.13
N ILE A 128 -11.24 6.98 -5.86
CA ILE A 128 -10.13 7.72 -5.27
C ILE A 128 -10.39 9.20 -5.43
N TYR A 129 -10.24 9.94 -4.35
CA TYR A 129 -10.02 11.39 -4.41
C TYR A 129 -8.51 11.68 -4.39
N GLN A 130 -8.06 12.48 -5.34
CA GLN A 130 -6.71 13.01 -5.36
C GLN A 130 -6.72 14.44 -5.90
N LYS A 131 -6.36 15.41 -5.06
CA LYS A 131 -6.48 16.84 -5.37
C LYS A 131 -7.94 17.14 -5.78
N ASP A 132 -8.17 17.66 -6.97
CA ASP A 132 -9.51 17.96 -7.51
C ASP A 132 -10.08 16.84 -8.39
N ALA A 133 -9.38 15.70 -8.51
CA ALA A 133 -9.78 14.59 -9.37
C ALA A 133 -10.52 13.50 -8.60
N ILE A 134 -11.54 12.93 -9.25
CA ILE A 134 -12.23 11.70 -8.85
C ILE A 134 -11.85 10.61 -9.85
N ILE A 135 -11.22 9.55 -9.36
CA ILE A 135 -10.72 8.46 -10.19
C ILE A 135 -11.53 7.21 -9.88
N GLN A 136 -12.11 6.61 -10.92
CA GLN A 136 -12.91 5.40 -10.82
C GLN A 136 -12.03 4.16 -11.00
N PRO A 137 -12.37 3.02 -10.38
CA PRO A 137 -11.67 1.78 -10.62
C PRO A 137 -11.90 1.30 -12.05
N SER A 138 -10.87 0.70 -12.63
CA SER A 138 -10.92 -0.03 -13.90
C SER A 138 -11.30 -1.50 -13.74
N PHE A 139 -11.25 -2.00 -12.51
CA PHE A 139 -11.63 -3.35 -12.15
C PHE A 139 -12.11 -3.36 -10.70
N GLU A 140 -13.16 -4.13 -10.46
CA GLU A 140 -13.75 -4.36 -9.15
C GLU A 140 -13.98 -5.86 -8.98
N PHE A 141 -13.62 -6.35 -7.80
CA PHE A 141 -14.03 -7.65 -7.31
C PHE A 141 -14.74 -7.43 -5.98
N VAL A 142 -16.04 -7.68 -5.98
CA VAL A 142 -16.90 -7.68 -4.81
C VAL A 142 -17.55 -9.07 -4.71
N PRO A 143 -17.37 -9.81 -3.60
CA PRO A 143 -17.96 -11.13 -3.47
C PRO A 143 -19.48 -11.01 -3.28
N GLU A 144 -20.23 -11.90 -3.91
CA GLU A 144 -21.69 -11.99 -3.74
C GLU A 144 -22.08 -12.43 -2.33
N ILE A 145 -21.27 -13.32 -1.74
CA ILE A 145 -21.49 -13.86 -0.39
C ILE A 145 -20.26 -13.56 0.46
N ALA A 146 -20.49 -12.95 1.62
CA ALA A 146 -19.50 -12.65 2.64
C ALA A 146 -19.18 -13.87 3.49
N ASP A 147 -17.98 -13.88 4.06
CA ASP A 147 -17.57 -14.87 5.05
C ASP A 147 -18.11 -14.51 6.45
N ALA A 148 -18.21 -15.49 7.34
CA ALA A 148 -18.46 -15.22 8.75
C ALA A 148 -17.30 -14.40 9.34
N SER A 149 -17.64 -13.35 10.09
CA SER A 149 -16.63 -12.53 10.75
C SER A 149 -16.07 -13.25 11.99
N GLU A 150 -14.98 -12.71 12.56
CA GLU A 150 -14.47 -13.16 13.86
C GLU A 150 -15.42 -12.89 15.04
N PHE A 151 -16.46 -12.07 14.84
CA PHE A 151 -17.45 -11.72 15.85
C PHE A 151 -18.67 -12.64 15.84
N TRP A 152 -18.88 -13.38 14.74
CA TRP A 152 -20.01 -14.29 14.58
C TRP A 152 -20.20 -15.19 15.82
N PRO A 153 -21.43 -15.30 16.37
CA PRO A 153 -22.71 -14.79 15.82
C PRO A 153 -23.06 -13.35 16.22
N ASN A 154 -22.17 -12.62 16.89
CA ASN A 154 -22.39 -11.22 17.26
C ASN A 154 -22.06 -10.27 16.11
N SER A 155 -22.67 -9.08 16.15
CA SER A 155 -22.39 -7.99 15.22
C SER A 155 -20.94 -7.44 15.35
N PRO A 156 -20.28 -7.08 14.24
CA PRO A 156 -20.73 -7.30 12.87
C PRO A 156 -20.56 -8.75 12.45
N ALA A 157 -21.64 -9.39 12.01
CA ALA A 157 -21.71 -10.84 11.86
C ALA A 157 -20.90 -11.38 10.65
N ASN A 158 -20.78 -10.59 9.59
CA ASN A 158 -20.13 -10.98 8.33
C ASN A 158 -18.96 -10.07 7.97
N THR A 159 -18.05 -10.58 7.15
CA THR A 159 -16.91 -9.86 6.61
C THR A 159 -16.67 -10.21 5.14
N ALA A 160 -16.28 -9.22 4.35
CA ALA A 160 -15.96 -9.42 2.94
C ALA A 160 -14.64 -8.74 2.58
N ARG A 161 -13.92 -9.34 1.64
CA ARG A 161 -12.72 -8.77 1.04
C ARG A 161 -13.02 -8.31 -0.38
N LEU A 162 -13.00 -7.00 -0.58
CA LEU A 162 -13.15 -6.35 -1.87
C LEU A 162 -11.77 -6.10 -2.49
N VAL A 163 -11.69 -6.04 -3.81
CA VAL A 163 -10.48 -5.63 -4.53
C VAL A 163 -10.84 -4.61 -5.60
N PHE A 164 -10.15 -3.47 -5.58
CA PHE A 164 -10.33 -2.40 -6.55
C PHE A 164 -9.00 -2.09 -7.22
N LYS A 165 -8.99 -1.93 -8.55
CA LYS A 165 -7.79 -1.55 -9.31
C LYS A 165 -8.02 -0.26 -10.06
N PHE A 166 -7.19 0.74 -9.81
CA PHE A 166 -7.29 2.06 -10.42
C PHE A 166 -6.16 2.29 -11.42
N PRO A 167 -6.41 2.84 -12.62
CA PRO A 167 -5.36 3.09 -13.60
C PRO A 167 -4.27 4.01 -13.03
N ILE A 168 -3.01 3.57 -13.05
CA ILE A 168 -1.90 4.36 -12.51
C ILE A 168 -1.70 5.66 -13.29
N LYS A 169 -1.97 5.66 -14.60
CA LYS A 169 -1.85 6.84 -15.47
C LYS A 169 -2.66 8.06 -14.99
N ASP A 170 -3.69 7.83 -14.18
CA ASP A 170 -4.60 8.85 -13.68
C ASP A 170 -4.23 9.27 -12.24
N ILE A 171 -3.20 8.67 -11.63
CA ILE A 171 -2.80 8.85 -10.22
C ILE A 171 -1.37 9.40 -10.13
N ASP A 172 -1.19 10.48 -9.39
CA ASP A 172 0.11 10.97 -8.94
C ASP A 172 0.62 10.12 -7.77
N LEU A 173 1.54 9.18 -8.05
CA LEU A 173 2.10 8.25 -7.05
C LEU A 173 3.00 8.92 -5.99
N ASN A 174 3.26 10.23 -6.11
CA ASN A 174 4.04 11.01 -5.14
C ASN A 174 3.17 11.87 -4.22
N ALA A 175 1.86 11.84 -4.42
CA ALA A 175 0.89 12.61 -3.64
C ALA A 175 0.00 11.69 -2.81
N PRO A 176 -0.54 12.19 -1.68
CA PRO A 176 -1.54 11.44 -0.93
C PRO A 176 -2.79 11.21 -1.77
N VAL A 177 -3.50 10.12 -1.46
CA VAL A 177 -4.81 9.78 -2.01
C VAL A 177 -5.75 9.42 -0.88
N THR A 178 -7.04 9.68 -1.07
CA THR A 178 -8.09 9.13 -0.21
C THR A 178 -8.84 8.08 -1.02
N LEU A 179 -8.67 6.81 -0.68
CA LEU A 179 -9.55 5.75 -1.16
C LEU A 179 -10.87 5.89 -0.42
N VAL A 180 -11.98 5.94 -1.14
CA VAL A 180 -13.31 5.99 -0.56
C VAL A 180 -14.08 4.76 -0.97
N ILE A 181 -14.67 4.13 0.03
CA ILE A 181 -15.60 3.02 -0.12
C ILE A 181 -17.00 3.57 0.08
N VAL A 182 -17.90 3.21 -0.84
CA VAL A 182 -19.27 3.72 -0.87
C VAL A 182 -20.21 2.53 -0.66
N PRO A 183 -20.66 2.28 0.58
CA PRO A 183 -21.71 1.32 0.84
C PRO A 183 -23.07 1.84 0.32
N PRO A 184 -24.04 0.96 0.07
CA PRO A 184 -25.37 1.38 -0.39
C PRO A 184 -26.11 2.17 0.70
N GLY A 185 -26.53 3.40 0.39
CA GLY A 185 -27.42 4.18 1.25
C GLY A 185 -26.81 4.71 2.56
N THR A 186 -25.49 4.65 2.71
CA THR A 186 -24.78 5.21 3.87
C THR A 186 -23.72 6.22 3.45
N ASP A 187 -23.08 6.84 4.44
CA ASP A 187 -21.96 7.74 4.22
C ASP A 187 -20.74 7.03 3.62
N GLU A 188 -19.94 7.81 2.90
CA GLU A 188 -18.64 7.42 2.36
C GLU A 188 -17.68 7.04 3.50
N ILE A 189 -16.91 5.97 3.28
CA ILE A 189 -15.90 5.47 4.24
C ILE A 189 -14.50 5.78 3.66
N PRO A 190 -13.79 6.79 4.19
CA PRO A 190 -12.48 7.19 3.68
C PRO A 190 -11.32 6.39 4.30
N PHE A 191 -10.28 6.17 3.49
CA PHE A 191 -8.99 5.61 3.87
C PHE A 191 -7.87 6.45 3.25
N ASP A 192 -7.13 7.18 4.07
CA ASP A 192 -6.08 8.09 3.62
C ASP A 192 -4.73 7.39 3.48
N PHE A 193 -4.13 7.44 2.29
CA PHE A 193 -2.82 6.88 1.99
C PHE A 193 -1.86 7.98 1.55
N ASP A 194 -0.73 8.10 2.23
CA ASP A 194 0.39 8.93 1.78
C ASP A 194 1.31 8.10 0.88
N LEU A 195 1.00 8.06 -0.43
CA LEU A 195 1.69 7.19 -1.39
C LEU A 195 3.21 7.43 -1.42
N GLY A 196 3.66 8.67 -1.21
CA GLY A 196 5.08 9.03 -1.19
C GLY A 196 5.85 8.52 0.05
N LYS A 197 5.16 7.89 1.00
CA LYS A 197 5.75 7.28 2.21
C LYS A 197 5.60 5.75 2.25
N ILE A 198 4.90 5.16 1.28
CA ILE A 198 4.62 3.72 1.25
C ILE A 198 5.60 3.05 0.27
N LYS A 199 6.27 1.99 0.75
CA LYS A 199 7.25 1.24 -0.05
C LYS A 199 6.60 0.39 -1.12
#